data_AF-A0A519FE70-F1
#
_entry.id   AF-A0A519FE70-F1
#
_cell.length_a   1.000
_cell.length_b   1.000
_cell.length_c   1.000
_cell.angle_alpha   90.00
_cell.angle_beta   90.00
_cell.angle_gamma   90.00
#
_symmetry.space_group_name_H-M   'P 1'
#
loop_
_entity.id
_entity.type
_entity.pdbx_description
1 polymer ?
#
loop_
_entity_poly.entity_id
_entity_poly.type
_entity_poly.pdbx_seq_one_letter_code
_entity_poly.pdbx_strand_id
1 'polypeptide(L)'
;MKRSEVRQHVIDTIGKILVDKTLIQEEEDVTLSALELDEADFNEFFSILQSDFGVVLPNQIKADIAGMSAHSPYGQLTLQGLVDLILVEKKRRTHH
;
A
#
# COMPACT_ATOMS: atom_id res chain seq x y z
N MET A 1 13.97 -6.79 -8.01
CA MET A 1 13.76 -5.57 -7.20
C MET A 1 14.08 -5.88 -5.76
N LYS A 2 14.76 -4.96 -5.07
CA LYS A 2 15.04 -5.06 -3.64
C LYS A 2 13.86 -4.50 -2.84
N ARG A 3 13.69 -4.95 -1.59
CA ARG A 3 12.67 -4.43 -0.67
C ARG A 3 12.72 -2.90 -0.56
N SER A 4 13.92 -2.33 -0.55
CA SER A 4 14.14 -0.87 -0.51
C SER A 4 13.54 -0.14 -1.71
N GLU A 5 13.60 -0.72 -2.91
CA GLU A 5 13.02 -0.10 -4.10
C GLU A 5 11.50 -0.15 -4.07
N VAL A 6 10.93 -1.30 -3.64
CA VAL A 6 9.48 -1.42 -3.46
C VAL A 6 8.98 -0.41 -2.42
N ARG A 7 9.69 -0.30 -1.29
CA ARG A 7 9.39 0.68 -0.23
C ARG A 7 9.43 2.11 -0.78
N GLN A 8 10.49 2.47 -1.49
CA GLN A 8 10.64 3.82 -2.03
C GLN A 8 9.52 4.15 -3.01
N HIS A 9 9.13 3.21 -3.88
CA HIS A 9 8.03 3.42 -4.82
C HIS A 9 6.68 3.52 -4.14
N VAL A 10 6.45 2.73 -3.09
CA VAL A 10 5.25 2.83 -2.25
C VAL A 10 5.15 4.22 -1.63
N ILE A 11 6.24 4.72 -1.04
CA ILE A 11 6.31 6.06 -0.44
C ILE A 11 6.13 7.15 -1.50
N ASP A 12 6.75 7.02 -2.68
CA ASP A 12 6.62 8.00 -3.77
C ASP A 12 5.18 8.07 -4.30
N THR A 13 4.54 6.91 -4.45
CA THR A 13 3.15 6.81 -4.92
C THR A 13 2.19 7.40 -3.90
N ILE A 14 2.30 6.99 -2.63
CA ILE A 14 1.50 7.58 -1.56
C ILE A 14 1.79 9.07 -1.46
N GLY A 15 3.03 9.52 -1.53
CA GLY A 15 3.39 10.93 -1.47
C GLY A 15 2.91 11.77 -2.66
N LYS A 16 2.36 11.16 -3.72
CA LYS A 16 1.64 11.87 -4.79
C LYS A 16 0.17 12.08 -4.47
N ILE A 17 -0.40 11.19 -3.65
CA ILE A 17 -1.81 11.15 -3.28
C ILE A 17 -2.02 11.89 -1.96
N LEU A 18 -1.16 11.65 -0.98
CA LEU A 18 -1.13 12.37 0.28
C LEU A 18 -0.71 13.81 0.08
N VAL A 19 -1.57 14.70 0.57
CA VAL A 19 -1.29 16.11 0.72
C VAL A 19 -0.22 16.33 1.80
N ASP A 20 -0.31 15.59 2.91
CA ASP A 20 0.65 15.66 4.00
C ASP A 20 1.70 14.55 3.94
N LYS A 21 2.92 14.89 3.51
CA LYS A 21 4.01 13.91 3.40
C LYS A 21 4.76 13.72 4.71
N THR A 22 4.47 14.48 5.75
CA THR A 22 5.19 14.41 7.02
C THR A 22 4.96 13.06 7.69
N LEU A 23 3.72 12.55 7.61
CA LEU A 23 3.32 11.23 8.12
C LEU A 23 4.18 10.08 7.57
N ILE A 24 4.53 10.10 6.29
CA ILE A 24 5.33 9.03 5.65
C ILE A 24 6.84 9.28 5.67
N GLN A 25 7.26 10.51 6.00
CA GLN A 25 8.66 10.92 6.08
C GLN A 25 9.23 10.78 7.49
N GLU A 26 8.40 11.03 8.50
CA GLU A 26 8.78 10.95 9.92
C GLU A 26 8.55 9.55 10.49
N GLU A 27 7.50 8.85 10.05
CA GLU A 27 7.20 7.49 10.51
C GLU A 27 7.63 6.42 9.50
N GLU A 28 8.56 5.56 9.91
CA GLU A 28 9.09 4.50 9.06
C GLU A 28 8.08 3.39 8.73
N ASP A 29 7.05 3.22 9.56
CA ASP A 29 6.04 2.17 9.44
C ASP A 29 4.64 2.65 9.79
N VAL A 30 4.18 3.69 9.08
CA VAL A 30 2.84 4.23 9.28
C VAL A 30 1.77 3.23 8.81
N THR A 31 0.63 3.20 9.52
CA THR A 31 -0.52 2.39 9.11
C THR A 31 -1.24 3.03 7.94
N LEU A 32 -1.80 2.23 7.04
CA LEU A 32 -2.61 2.76 5.94
C LEU A 32 -3.82 3.56 6.48
N SER A 33 -4.42 3.16 7.60
CA SER A 33 -5.49 3.95 8.24
C SER A 33 -5.04 5.29 8.80
N ALA A 34 -3.77 5.46 9.18
CA ALA A 34 -3.23 6.75 9.64
C ALA A 34 -2.95 7.73 8.49
N LEU A 35 -2.98 7.24 7.24
CA LEU A 35 -2.84 8.09 6.06
C LEU A 35 -4.08 8.95 5.78
N GLU A 36 -5.18 8.71 6.51
CA GLU A 36 -6.46 9.44 6.40
C GLU A 36 -6.91 9.61 4.93
N LEU A 37 -6.64 8.60 4.10
CA LEU A 37 -7.01 8.59 2.69
C LEU A 37 -8.47 8.14 2.53
N ASP A 38 -9.18 8.76 1.60
CA ASP A 38 -10.50 8.32 1.20
C ASP A 38 -10.42 7.05 0.32
N GLU A 39 -11.56 6.37 0.12
CA GLU A 39 -11.66 5.19 -0.73
C GLU A 39 -11.12 5.44 -2.16
N ALA A 40 -11.36 6.63 -2.71
CA ALA A 40 -10.90 7.00 -4.05
C ALA A 40 -9.36 7.05 -4.12
N ASP A 41 -8.75 7.68 -3.12
CA ASP A 41 -7.29 7.79 -2.98
C ASP A 41 -6.64 6.42 -2.79
N PHE A 42 -7.24 5.55 -1.97
CA PHE A 42 -6.78 4.16 -1.85
C PHE A 42 -6.89 3.39 -3.16
N ASN A 43 -8.00 3.53 -3.88
CA ASN A 43 -8.18 2.87 -5.17
C ASN A 43 -7.16 3.32 -6.21
N GLU A 44 -6.87 4.62 -6.26
CA GLU A 44 -5.82 5.17 -7.12
C GLU A 44 -4.44 4.67 -6.71
N PHE A 45 -4.10 4.74 -5.41
CA PHE A 45 -2.86 4.24 -4.84
C PHE A 45 -2.59 2.80 -5.22
N PHE A 46 -3.54 1.90 -4.94
CA PHE A 46 -3.38 0.49 -5.27
C PHE A 46 -3.36 0.23 -6.77
N SER A 47 -4.07 1.04 -7.57
CA SER A 47 -4.03 0.91 -9.04
C SER A 47 -2.65 1.26 -9.59
N ILE A 48 -2.04 2.34 -9.10
CA ILE A 48 -0.69 2.75 -9.50
C ILE A 48 0.32 1.67 -9.09
N LEU A 49 0.29 1.20 -7.84
CA LEU A 49 1.21 0.16 -7.37
C LEU A 49 1.12 -1.13 -8.18
N GLN A 50 -0.10 -1.61 -8.43
CA GLN A 50 -0.30 -2.81 -9.24
C GLN A 50 0.21 -2.65 -10.66
N SER A 51 -0.04 -1.49 -11.27
CA SER A 51 0.45 -1.17 -12.62
C SER A 51 1.97 -1.11 -12.65
N ASP A 52 2.59 -0.46 -11.66
CA ASP A 52 4.04 -0.24 -11.62
C ASP A 52 4.81 -1.53 -11.32
N PHE A 53 4.38 -2.27 -10.31
CA PHE A 53 5.01 -3.54 -9.95
C PHE A 53 4.57 -4.71 -10.83
N GLY A 54 3.52 -4.54 -11.63
CA GLY A 54 2.90 -5.61 -12.40
C GLY A 54 2.34 -6.71 -11.50
N VAL A 55 1.73 -6.37 -10.37
CA VAL A 55 1.11 -7.32 -9.42
C VAL A 55 -0.40 -7.12 -9.37
N VAL A 56 -1.14 -8.13 -8.92
CA VAL A 56 -2.56 -7.96 -8.59
C VAL A 56 -2.68 -8.10 -7.08
N LEU A 57 -3.09 -7.02 -6.42
CA LEU A 57 -3.36 -7.06 -4.99
C LEU A 57 -4.76 -7.63 -4.79
N PRO A 58 -4.99 -8.50 -3.80
CA PRO A 58 -6.32 -9.04 -3.52
C PRO A 58 -7.33 -7.91 -3.33
N ASN A 59 -8.44 -7.95 -4.09
CA ASN A 59 -9.52 -6.96 -3.96
C ASN A 59 -10.09 -6.91 -2.53
N GLN A 60 -9.95 -7.99 -1.77
CA GLN A 60 -10.32 -8.03 -0.35
C GLN A 60 -9.51 -7.03 0.48
N ILE A 61 -8.21 -6.86 0.22
CA ILE A 61 -7.38 -5.87 0.94
C ILE A 61 -7.84 -4.45 0.60
N LYS A 62 -8.16 -4.18 -0.68
CA LYS A 62 -8.69 -2.88 -1.09
C LYS A 62 -10.02 -2.58 -0.42
N ALA A 63 -10.95 -3.54 -0.46
CA ALA A 63 -12.27 -3.39 0.13
C ALA A 63 -12.22 -3.24 1.66
N ASP A 64 -11.33 -3.97 2.33
CA ASP A 64 -11.15 -3.90 3.78
C ASP A 64 -10.51 -2.57 4.24
N ILE A 65 -9.66 -1.96 3.42
CA ILE A 65 -9.01 -0.68 3.72
C ILE A 65 -9.93 0.48 3.34
N ALA A 66 -10.51 0.45 2.14
CA ALA A 66 -11.44 1.47 1.65
C ALA A 66 -12.75 1.50 2.45
N GLY A 67 -13.24 0.33 2.88
CA GLY A 67 -14.51 0.19 3.59
C GLY A 67 -14.47 0.60 5.07
N MET A 68 -13.38 1.21 5.55
CA MET A 68 -13.15 1.74 6.90
C MET A 68 -14.16 1.27 7.96
N SER A 69 -14.04 0.00 8.36
CA SER A 69 -14.46 -0.38 9.70
C SER A 69 -13.19 -0.55 10.52
N ALA A 70 -13.11 0.09 11.68
CA ALA A 70 -11.99 -0.04 12.64
C ALA A 70 -11.75 -1.49 13.14
N HIS A 71 -12.49 -2.46 12.60
CA HIS A 71 -12.44 -3.89 12.88
C HIS A 71 -11.92 -4.72 11.70
N SER A 72 -11.56 -4.09 10.58
CA SER A 72 -10.96 -4.76 9.44
C SER A 72 -9.54 -5.23 9.79
N PRO A 73 -9.19 -6.52 9.58
CA PRO A 73 -7.85 -7.03 9.83
C PRO A 73 -6.76 -6.31 9.01
N TYR A 74 -7.14 -5.55 7.97
CA TYR A 74 -6.22 -4.79 7.13
C TYR A 74 -6.18 -3.29 7.44
N GLY A 75 -7.02 -2.77 8.33
CA GLY A 75 -6.87 -1.38 8.84
C GLY A 75 -5.59 -1.17 9.64
N GLN A 76 -5.03 -2.26 10.19
CA GLN A 76 -3.72 -2.26 10.85
C GLN A 76 -2.56 -2.54 9.89
N LEU A 77 -2.82 -2.65 8.58
CA LEU A 77 -1.77 -2.92 7.60
C LEU A 77 -0.85 -1.69 7.52
N THR A 78 0.43 -1.90 7.81
CA THR A 78 1.45 -0.85 7.72
C THR A 78 2.04 -0.77 6.32
N LEU A 79 2.74 0.33 6.03
CA LEU A 79 3.47 0.47 4.78
C LEU A 79 4.47 -0.67 4.57
N GLN A 80 5.18 -1.12 5.62
CA GLN A 80 6.04 -2.30 5.46
C GLN A 80 5.25 -3.57 5.21
N GLY A 81 4.09 -3.75 5.85
CA GLY A 81 3.19 -4.87 5.60
C GLY A 81 2.74 -4.92 4.14
N LEU A 82 2.40 -3.76 3.57
CA LEU A 82 2.06 -3.64 2.15
C LEU A 82 3.26 -3.96 1.24
N VAL A 83 4.45 -3.45 1.57
CA VAL A 83 5.69 -3.74 0.82
C VAL A 83 6.00 -5.25 0.82
N ASP A 84 5.86 -5.90 1.97
CA ASP A 84 6.06 -7.36 2.08
C ASP A 84 5.03 -8.11 1.24
N LEU A 85 3.77 -7.69 1.27
CA LEU A 85 2.71 -8.29 0.48
C LEU A 85 2.95 -8.15 -1.04
N ILE A 86 3.41 -6.98 -1.50
CA ILE A 86 3.81 -6.77 -2.91
C ILE A 86 4.98 -7.70 -3.28
N LEU A 87 5.96 -7.86 -2.39
CA LEU A 87 7.10 -8.77 -2.62
C LEU A 87 6.64 -10.23 -2.70
N VAL A 88 5.72 -10.66 -1.83
CA VAL A 88 5.15 -12.01 -1.84
C VAL A 88 4.41 -12.27 -3.15
N GLU A 89 3.53 -11.35 -3.58
CA GLU A 89 2.78 -11.49 -4.83
C GLU A 89 3.68 -11.46 -6.07
N LYS A 90 4.70 -10.61 -6.06
CA LYS A 90 5.70 -10.57 -7.14
C LYS A 90 6.49 -11.88 -7.22
N LYS A 91 6.85 -12.47 -6.08
CA LYS A 91 7.53 -13.77 -6.02
C LYS A 91 6.64 -14.92 -6.50
N ARG A 92 5.33 -14.87 -6.23
CA ARG A 92 4.36 -15.85 -6.74
C ARG A 92 4.26 -15.84 -8.27
N ARG A 93 4.31 -14.66 -8.91
CA ARG A 93 4.31 -14.56 -10.38
C ARG A 93 5.57 -15.12 -11.06
N THR A 94 6.73 -15.08 -10.40
CA THR A 94 7.97 -15.64 -10.97
C THR A 94 8.07 -17.16 -10.96
N HIS A 95 7.10 -17.86 -10.35
CA HIS A 95 7.08 -19.32 -10.21
C HIS A 95 6.00 -20.00 -11.07
N HIS A 96 5.46 -19.32 -12.09
CA HIS A 96 4.45 -19.87 -12.98
C HIS A 96 4.85 -19.75 -14.45
#